data_AF-A0A367LVF2-F1
#
_entry.id   AF-A0A367LVF2-F1
#
_cell.length_a   1.000
_cell.length_b   1.000
_cell.length_c   1.000
_cell.angle_alpha   90.00
_cell.angle_beta   90.00
_cell.angle_gamma   90.00
#
_symmetry.space_group_name_H-M   'P 1'
#
loop_
_entity.id
_entity.type
_entity.pdbx_description
1 polymer ?
#
loop_
_entity_poly.entity_id
_entity_poly.type
_entity_poly.pdbx_seq_one_letter_code
_entity_poly.pdbx_strand_id
1 'polypeptide(L)'
;LLPLLEQKKHGAWRRRVERAVTASREEARRQAEEPADPINPQRVFRSLSEQLPDDAILCGDSGSHTNWYARDIRMRPGMLGSLSGKLATMGSGVPYAIAAKLAYP
;
A
#
# COMPACT_ATOMS: atom_id res chain seq x y z
N LEU A 1 -4.52 3.12 27.95
CA LEU A 1 -5.27 1.93 27.50
C LEU A 1 -4.41 0.68 27.39
N LEU A 2 -3.22 0.72 26.76
CA LEU A 2 -2.28 -0.42 26.72
C LEU A 2 -1.99 -1.10 28.09
N PRO A 3 -1.77 -0.36 29.19
CA PRO A 3 -1.54 -0.97 30.51
C PRO A 3 -2.77 -1.68 31.12
N LEU A 4 -3.97 -1.46 30.57
CA LEU A 4 -5.22 -2.05 31.05
C LEU A 4 -5.64 -3.28 30.24
N LEU A 5 -4.84 -3.70 29.24
CA LEU A 5 -5.13 -4.84 28.40
C LEU A 5 -4.43 -6.10 28.92
N GLU A 6 -5.18 -7.19 29.03
CA GLU A 6 -4.61 -8.51 29.27
C GLU A 6 -4.11 -9.15 27.98
N GLN A 7 -2.83 -9.54 27.96
CA GLN A 7 -2.23 -10.16 26.79
C GLN A 7 -2.77 -11.57 26.55
N LYS A 8 -3.58 -11.74 25.51
CA LYS A 8 -4.12 -13.05 25.12
C LYS A 8 -3.08 -13.91 24.41
N LYS A 9 -2.98 -15.19 24.79
CA LYS A 9 -2.10 -16.19 24.16
C LYS A 9 -2.75 -16.80 22.91
N HIS A 10 -2.93 -16.01 21.86
CA HIS A 10 -3.53 -16.46 20.60
C HIS A 10 -2.59 -17.30 19.70
N GLY A 11 -1.80 -18.22 20.26
CA GLY A 11 -0.68 -18.85 19.57
C GLY A 11 -1.04 -19.47 18.22
N ALA A 12 -2.04 -20.36 18.17
CA ALA A 12 -2.41 -21.04 16.93
C ALA A 12 -3.07 -20.12 15.89
N TRP A 13 -3.99 -19.26 16.33
CA TRP A 13 -4.68 -18.30 15.46
C TRP A 13 -3.72 -17.26 14.89
N ARG A 14 -2.88 -16.66 15.74
CA ARG A 14 -1.87 -15.68 15.33
C ARG A 14 -0.93 -16.27 14.29
N ARG A 15 -0.38 -17.47 14.54
CA ARG A 15 0.49 -18.16 13.57
C ARG A 15 -0.22 -18.46 12.25
N ARG A 16 -1.52 -18.77 12.28
CA ARG A 16 -2.30 -18.95 11.04
C ARG A 16 -2.40 -17.64 10.26
N VAL A 17 -2.74 -16.54 10.92
CA VAL A 17 -2.85 -15.22 10.28
C VAL A 17 -1.48 -14.76 9.75
N GLU A 18 -0.41 -14.88 10.53
CA GLU A 18 0.95 -14.53 10.11
C GLU A 18 1.40 -15.31 8.87
N ARG A 19 1.11 -16.62 8.82
CA ARG A 19 1.37 -17.45 7.64
C ARG A 19 0.54 -17.01 6.44
N ALA A 20 -0.75 -16.73 6.61
CA ALA A 20 -1.62 -16.27 5.53
C ALA A 20 -1.17 -14.92 4.97
N VAL A 21 -0.77 -13.98 5.83
CA VAL A 21 -0.23 -12.67 5.43
C VAL A 21 1.09 -12.83 4.68
N THR A 22 1.99 -13.70 5.16
CA THR A 22 3.26 -13.97 4.49
C THR A 22 3.04 -14.59 3.11
N ALA A 23 2.19 -15.62 3.02
CA ALA A 23 1.84 -16.26 1.75
C ALA A 23 1.20 -15.29 0.75
N SER A 24 0.27 -14.44 1.22
CA SER A 24 -0.38 -13.42 0.38
C SER A 24 0.62 -12.41 -0.19
N ARG A 25 1.62 -12.00 0.62
CA ARG A 25 2.69 -11.09 0.16
C ARG A 25 3.62 -11.73 -0.86
N GLU A 26 3.99 -13.00 -0.66
CA GLU A 26 4.81 -13.75 -1.63
C GLU A 26 4.07 -13.97 -2.95
N GLU A 27 2.76 -14.26 -2.90
CA GLU A 27 1.92 -14.35 -4.09
C GLU A 27 1.85 -13.01 -4.84
N ALA A 28 1.64 -11.90 -4.12
CA ALA A 28 1.66 -10.57 -4.74
C ALA A 28 3.02 -10.26 -5.39
N ARG A 29 4.14 -10.65 -4.76
CA ARG A 29 5.48 -10.51 -5.36
C ARG A 29 5.61 -11.30 -6.66
N ARG A 30 5.22 -12.58 -6.66
CA ARG A 30 5.24 -13.42 -7.87
C ARG A 30 4.39 -12.82 -9.00
N GLN A 31 3.18 -12.35 -8.69
CA GLN A 31 2.30 -11.70 -9.68
C GLN A 31 2.92 -10.44 -10.27
N ALA A 32 3.66 -9.66 -9.49
CA ALA A 32 4.36 -8.47 -9.96
C ALA A 32 5.60 -8.79 -10.81
N GLU A 33 6.21 -9.97 -10.63
CA GLU A 33 7.39 -10.43 -11.38
C GLU A 33 7.03 -11.13 -12.70
N GLU A 34 5.76 -11.49 -12.90
CA GLU A 34 5.28 -12.13 -14.12
C GLU A 34 5.60 -11.26 -15.36
N PRO A 35 6.27 -11.82 -16.39
CA PRO A 35 6.64 -11.08 -17.58
C PRO A 35 5.39 -10.66 -18.37
N ALA A 36 5.44 -9.47 -18.95
CA ALA A 36 4.41 -8.95 -19.85
C ALA A 36 5.05 -8.03 -20.88
N ASP A 37 4.35 -7.83 -22.00
CA ASP A 37 4.75 -6.93 -23.08
C ASP A 37 3.72 -5.78 -23.17
N PRO A 38 4.11 -4.51 -22.97
CA PRO A 38 5.47 -4.02 -22.75
C PRO A 38 5.97 -4.13 -21.30
N ILE A 39 5.07 -4.08 -20.31
CA ILE A 39 5.42 -4.20 -18.88
C ILE A 39 4.19 -4.59 -18.06
N ASN A 40 4.41 -5.37 -17.00
CA ASN A 40 3.39 -5.64 -16.00
C ASN A 40 3.19 -4.39 -15.12
N PRO A 41 2.00 -3.76 -15.10
CA PRO A 41 1.79 -2.53 -14.36
C PRO A 41 1.90 -2.71 -12.84
N GLN A 42 1.63 -3.91 -12.30
CA GLN A 42 1.82 -4.20 -10.87
C GLN A 42 3.30 -4.11 -10.48
N ARG A 43 4.21 -4.49 -11.38
CA ARG A 43 5.66 -4.40 -11.17
C ARG A 43 6.11 -2.99 -10.84
N VAL A 44 5.51 -1.98 -11.46
CA VAL A 44 5.83 -0.57 -11.23
C VAL A 44 5.59 -0.19 -9.77
N PHE A 45 4.45 -0.59 -9.19
CA PHE A 45 4.13 -0.32 -7.78
C PHE A 45 5.07 -1.05 -6.84
N ARG A 46 5.38 -2.32 -7.16
CA ARG A 46 6.29 -3.12 -6.35
C ARG A 46 7.70 -2.52 -6.31
N SER A 47 8.26 -2.19 -7.47
CA SER A 47 9.59 -1.57 -7.58
C SER A 47 9.61 -0.16 -6.98
N LEU A 48 8.52 0.60 -7.10
CA LEU A 48 8.39 1.92 -6.49
C LEU A 48 8.43 1.82 -4.96
N SER A 49 7.73 0.84 -4.36
CA SER A 49 7.65 0.70 -2.90
C SER A 49 9.01 0.62 -2.20
N GLU A 50 10.01 0.06 -2.88
CA GLU A 50 11.38 -0.13 -2.36
C GLU A 50 12.21 1.16 -2.46
N GLN A 51 11.81 2.10 -3.30
CA GLN A 51 12.54 3.35 -3.58
C GLN A 51 11.93 4.57 -2.88
N LEU A 52 10.69 4.48 -2.39
CA LEU A 52 10.02 5.60 -1.72
C LEU A 52 10.78 6.01 -0.45
N PRO A 53 10.96 7.32 -0.18
CA PRO A 53 11.38 7.82 1.13
C PRO A 53 10.39 7.46 2.25
N ASP A 54 10.87 7.42 3.50
CA ASP A 54 10.03 7.04 4.66
C ASP A 54 8.99 8.10 5.05
N ASP A 55 9.12 9.32 4.55
CA ASP A 55 8.23 10.46 4.73
C ASP A 55 7.41 10.79 3.46
N ALA A 56 7.38 9.87 2.48
CA ALA A 56 6.66 10.10 1.24
C ALA A 56 5.14 10.28 1.46
N ILE A 57 4.56 11.22 0.72
CA ILE A 57 3.11 11.40 0.59
C ILE A 57 2.66 10.83 -0.76
N LEU A 58 1.90 9.74 -0.72
CA LEU A 58 1.36 9.09 -1.92
C LEU A 58 -0.04 9.59 -2.23
N CYS A 59 -0.24 10.10 -3.44
CA CYS A 59 -1.54 10.56 -3.92
C CYS A 59 -1.98 9.68 -5.10
N GLY A 60 -2.88 8.75 -4.82
CA GLY A 60 -3.44 7.84 -5.82
C GLY A 60 -4.75 8.36 -6.39
N ASP A 61 -4.97 8.10 -7.67
CA ASP A 61 -6.29 8.29 -8.30
C ASP A 61 -7.22 7.08 -8.05
N SER A 62 -8.40 7.09 -8.65
CA SER A 62 -9.35 5.98 -8.69
C SER A 62 -9.18 5.17 -9.97
N GLY A 63 -8.99 3.85 -9.86
CA GLY A 63 -8.88 2.96 -11.02
C GLY A 63 -8.28 1.60 -10.66
N SER A 64 -7.94 0.80 -11.68
CA SER A 64 -7.31 -0.52 -11.46
C SER A 64 -6.01 -0.43 -10.67
N HIS A 65 -5.28 0.68 -10.78
CA HIS A 65 -4.05 0.91 -10.03
C HIS A 65 -4.28 1.05 -8.52
N THR A 66 -5.48 1.39 -8.07
CA THR A 66 -5.83 1.41 -6.65
C THR A 66 -5.60 0.04 -5.99
N ASN A 67 -5.81 -1.05 -6.74
CA ASN A 67 -5.54 -2.40 -6.26
C ASN A 67 -4.04 -2.65 -6.06
N TRP A 68 -3.20 -2.29 -7.03
CA TRP A 68 -1.74 -2.45 -6.93
C TRP A 68 -1.15 -1.52 -5.88
N TYR A 69 -1.66 -0.29 -5.76
CA TYR A 69 -1.36 0.59 -4.65
C TYR A 69 -1.58 -0.10 -3.30
N ALA A 70 -2.76 -0.69 -3.09
CA ALA A 70 -3.11 -1.32 -1.82
C ALA A 70 -2.33 -2.62 -1.53
N ARG A 71 -1.94 -3.36 -2.57
CA ARG A 71 -1.28 -4.67 -2.44
C ARG A 71 0.25 -4.57 -2.38
N ASP A 72 0.84 -3.70 -3.19
CA ASP A 72 2.28 -3.71 -3.45
C ASP A 72 3.04 -2.58 -2.77
N ILE A 73 2.37 -1.47 -2.42
CA ILE A 73 3.00 -0.40 -1.63
C ILE A 73 3.08 -0.78 -0.15
N ARG A 74 4.30 -0.79 0.37
CA ARG A 74 4.57 -1.01 1.79
C ARG A 74 4.64 0.33 2.52
N MET A 75 3.47 0.76 3.00
CA MET A 75 3.35 1.91 3.90
C MET A 75 4.18 1.68 5.16
N ARG A 76 5.00 2.66 5.50
CA ARG A 76 5.88 2.66 6.69
C ARG A 76 5.48 3.80 7.62
N PRO A 77 5.86 3.72 8.92
CA PRO A 77 5.67 4.84 9.83
C PRO A 77 6.28 6.12 9.24
N GLY A 78 5.53 7.23 9.25
CA GLY A 78 5.95 8.51 8.67
C GLY A 78 5.30 8.81 7.32
N MET A 79 4.94 7.79 6.54
CA MET A 79 4.30 7.98 5.24
C MET A 79 2.85 8.41 5.37
N LEU A 80 2.38 9.21 4.39
CA LEU A 80 0.98 9.54 4.19
C LEU A 80 0.48 8.98 2.86
N GLY A 81 -0.80 8.64 2.80
CA GLY A 81 -1.43 8.10 1.59
C GLY A 81 -2.86 8.60 1.44
N SER A 82 -3.23 9.05 0.24
CA SER A 82 -4.57 9.54 -0.07
C SER A 82 -5.06 9.01 -1.41
N LEU A 83 -6.34 8.62 -1.45
CA LEU A 83 -7.10 8.23 -2.64
C LEU A 83 -8.53 8.74 -2.50
N SER A 84 -9.29 8.84 -3.60
CA SER A 84 -10.73 9.10 -3.51
C SER A 84 -11.46 7.87 -2.95
N GLY A 85 -11.63 7.81 -1.63
CA GLY A 85 -12.19 6.64 -0.94
C GLY A 85 -13.65 6.35 -1.29
N LYS A 86 -14.60 7.05 -0.65
CA LYS A 86 -16.04 6.76 -0.83
C LYS A 86 -16.61 7.25 -2.16
N LEU A 87 -16.14 8.40 -2.64
CA LEU A 87 -16.65 8.99 -3.88
C LEU A 87 -16.05 8.30 -5.12
N ALA A 88 -14.87 7.69 -5.00
CA ALA A 88 -14.16 7.01 -6.08
C ALA A 88 -14.05 7.87 -7.36
N THR A 89 -13.87 9.18 -7.20
CA THR A 89 -13.78 10.10 -8.33
C THR A 89 -12.43 9.94 -9.03
N MET A 90 -12.47 9.86 -10.36
CA MET A 90 -11.29 9.86 -11.21
C MET A 90 -10.76 11.29 -11.41
N GLY A 91 -9.46 11.44 -11.56
CA GLY A 91 -8.78 12.74 -11.64
C GLY A 91 -8.42 13.34 -10.28
N SER A 92 -8.57 12.57 -9.19
CA SER A 92 -8.29 13.04 -7.83
C SER A 92 -6.80 13.06 -7.47
N GLY A 93 -5.97 12.25 -8.14
CA GLY A 93 -4.57 12.09 -7.76
C GLY A 93 -3.75 13.38 -7.89
N VAL A 94 -3.91 14.10 -9.01
CA VAL A 94 -3.20 15.36 -9.29
C VAL A 94 -3.53 16.47 -8.30
N PRO A 95 -4.80 16.87 -8.08
CA PRO A 95 -5.11 17.92 -7.11
C PRO A 95 -4.68 17.56 -5.69
N TYR A 96 -4.71 16.27 -5.32
CA TYR A 96 -4.23 15.82 -4.01
C TYR A 96 -2.71 15.95 -3.88
N ALA A 97 -1.95 15.63 -4.93
CA ALA A 97 -0.50 15.82 -4.95
C ALA A 97 -0.11 17.30 -4.86
N ILE A 98 -0.83 18.19 -5.56
CA ILE A 98 -0.62 19.64 -5.47
C ILE A 98 -0.88 20.12 -4.04
N ALA A 99 -2.01 19.73 -3.45
CA ALA A 99 -2.33 20.10 -2.08
C ALA A 99 -1.31 19.56 -1.07
N ALA A 100 -0.84 18.32 -1.24
CA ALA A 100 0.20 17.73 -0.41
C ALA A 100 1.50 18.53 -0.49
N LYS A 101 1.95 18.89 -1.70
CA LYS A 101 3.18 19.68 -1.87
C LYS A 101 3.07 21.10 -1.30
N LEU A 102 1.88 21.69 -1.31
CA LEU A 102 1.63 23.00 -0.67
C LEU A 102 1.62 22.91 0.87
N ALA A 103 1.09 21.81 1.43
CA ALA A 103 1.03 21.62 2.87
C ALA A 103 2.36 21.11 3.48
N TYR A 104 3.15 20.39 2.69
CA TYR A 104 4.44 19.79 3.06
C TYR A 104 5.50 20.14 2.00
N PRO A 105 5.99 21.40 1.97
CA PRO A 105 6.90 21.90 0.94
C PRO A 105 8.28 21.24 0.96
#